data_AF-A0A534QHP1-F1
#
_entry.id   AF-A0A534QHP1-F1
#
_cell.length_a   1.000
_cell.length_b   1.000
_cell.length_c   1.000
_cell.angle_alpha   90.00
_cell.angle_beta   90.00
_cell.angle_gamma   90.00
#
_symmetry.space_group_name_H-M   'P 1'
#
loop_
_entity.id
_entity.type
_entity.pdbx_description
1 polymer ?
#
loop_
_entity_poly.entity_id
_entity_poly.type
_entity_poly.pdbx_seq_one_letter_code
_entity_poly.pdbx_strand_id
1 'polypeptide(L)'
;MVDVEDAGAAHTHCLECNIPISEGVATVRTARGVFCADCFARLKQQAQQILAAQSDNIDFTRAVTGAVLGGIAGAAVWWGVMIATHVSFGLVAIVIGVAVGKGIVTFTGGKRAQSLQVLSVAVATAAYAVGTYLTKRTFILEYLHQHGKLGDLPLVPTSPSYFFGVVSAGFHLFDLIFLAIVVQQAWKIPAPVRLPG
;
A
#
# COMPACT_ATOMS: atom_id res chain seq x y z
N MET A 1 -26.30 43.56 46.91
CA MET A 1 -24.96 44.13 46.66
C MET A 1 -24.00 42.98 46.86
N VAL A 2 -23.02 42.82 45.94
CA VAL A 2 -21.92 41.82 45.95
C VAL A 2 -22.35 40.42 45.45
N ASP A 3 -21.83 39.80 44.39
CA ASP A 3 -20.90 40.16 43.31
C ASP A 3 -21.26 39.32 42.06
N VAL A 4 -21.06 39.89 40.87
CA VAL A 4 -21.08 39.16 39.60
C VAL A 4 -19.70 38.51 39.46
N GLU A 5 -19.59 37.21 39.77
CA GLU A 5 -18.37 36.45 39.46
C GLU A 5 -18.29 36.23 37.95
N ASP A 6 -17.38 37.00 37.36
CA ASP A 6 -16.95 37.01 35.98
C ASP A 6 -16.81 35.60 35.40
N ALA A 7 -17.36 35.41 34.22
CA ALA A 7 -17.09 34.27 33.36
C ALA A 7 -15.58 34.22 33.11
N GLY A 8 -14.88 33.35 33.84
CA GLY A 8 -13.46 33.10 33.66
C GLY A 8 -13.18 32.72 32.21
N ALA A 9 -12.70 33.68 31.43
CA ALA A 9 -12.21 33.50 30.09
C ALA A 9 -11.20 32.35 30.12
N ALA A 10 -11.57 31.20 29.55
CA ALA A 10 -10.64 30.10 29.36
C ALA A 10 -9.55 30.59 28.41
N HIS A 11 -8.45 31.11 28.97
CA HIS A 11 -7.27 31.54 28.26
C HIS A 11 -6.81 30.36 27.40
N THR A 12 -7.19 30.39 26.12
CA THR A 12 -6.84 29.33 25.21
C THR A 12 -5.40 29.62 24.81
N HIS A 13 -4.44 28.90 25.38
CA HIS A 13 -3.04 29.05 25.01
C HIS A 13 -2.77 28.32 23.70
N CYS A 14 -1.86 28.84 22.89
CA CYS A 14 -1.36 28.12 21.73
C CYS A 14 -0.60 26.87 22.18
N LEU A 15 -0.92 25.70 21.62
CA LEU A 15 -0.32 24.43 22.05
C LEU A 15 1.20 24.34 21.79
N GLU A 16 1.71 25.11 20.83
CA GLU A 16 3.12 25.07 20.41
C GLU A 16 3.99 26.08 21.18
N CYS A 17 3.53 27.34 21.28
CA CYS A 17 4.32 28.44 21.87
C CYS A 17 3.83 28.89 23.25
N ASN A 18 2.72 28.31 23.75
CA ASN A 18 2.08 28.63 25.03
C ASN A 18 1.65 30.10 25.23
N ILE A 19 1.62 30.90 24.15
CA ILE A 19 1.18 32.30 24.20
C ILE A 19 -0.36 32.34 24.37
N PRO A 20 -0.89 33.22 25.25
CA PRO A 20 -2.33 33.39 25.40
C PRO A 20 -2.94 33.95 24.11
N ILE A 21 -3.99 33.28 23.60
CA ILE A 21 -4.72 33.76 22.44
C ILE A 21 -5.67 34.87 22.90
N SER A 22 -5.35 36.11 22.56
CA SER A 22 -6.22 37.27 22.75
C SER A 22 -7.21 37.43 21.58
N GLU A 23 -8.28 38.19 21.82
CA GLU A 23 -9.25 38.55 20.78
C GLU A 23 -8.55 39.33 19.65
N GLY A 24 -8.69 38.83 18.41
CA GLY A 24 -8.07 39.42 17.21
C GLY A 24 -6.88 38.65 16.63
N VAL A 25 -6.36 37.62 17.31
CA VAL A 25 -5.32 36.76 16.75
C VAL A 25 -5.96 35.66 15.91
N ALA A 26 -5.52 35.52 14.65
CA ALA A 26 -5.95 34.42 13.79
C ALA A 26 -5.51 33.07 14.39
N THR A 27 -6.46 32.17 14.59
CA THR A 27 -6.21 30.84 15.18
C THR A 27 -6.71 29.72 14.31
N VAL A 28 -6.05 28.57 14.41
CA VAL A 28 -6.44 27.34 13.73
C VAL A 28 -6.79 26.31 14.80
N ARG A 29 -8.04 25.85 14.80
CA ARG A 29 -8.49 24.76 15.68
C ARG A 29 -8.28 23.42 14.98
N THR A 30 -7.60 22.51 15.66
CA THR A 30 -7.37 21.13 15.21
C THR A 30 -7.98 20.15 16.22
N ALA A 31 -8.04 18.87 15.88
CA ALA A 31 -8.50 17.82 16.81
C ALA A 31 -7.65 17.72 18.10
N ARG A 32 -6.41 18.24 18.09
CA ARG A 32 -5.48 18.20 19.24
C ARG A 32 -5.51 19.48 20.10
N GLY A 33 -6.16 20.54 19.63
CA GLY A 33 -6.19 21.83 20.31
C GLY A 33 -6.01 23.01 19.34
N VAL A 34 -5.72 24.18 19.90
CA VAL A 34 -5.69 25.47 19.19
C VAL A 34 -4.26 25.94 18.97
N PHE A 35 -3.95 26.38 17.75
CA PHE A 35 -2.65 26.92 17.36
C PHE A 35 -2.78 28.37 16.88
N CYS A 36 -1.72 29.16 17.11
CA CYS A 36 -1.55 30.48 16.54
C CYS A 36 -1.30 30.38 15.02
N ALA A 37 -1.78 31.34 14.20
CA ALA A 37 -1.60 31.29 12.74
C ALA A 37 -0.13 31.16 12.32
N ASP A 38 0.78 31.90 12.97
CA ASP A 38 2.22 31.84 12.68
C ASP A 38 2.84 30.49 13.05
N CYS A 39 2.41 29.92 14.17
CA CYS A 39 2.85 28.61 14.67
C CYS A 39 2.41 27.51 13.71
N PHE A 40 1.14 27.56 13.30
CA PHE A 40 0.58 26.63 12.34
C PHE A 40 1.25 26.76 10.96
N ALA A 41 1.54 27.98 10.50
CA ALA A 41 2.25 28.22 9.25
C ALA A 41 3.67 27.62 9.26
N ARG A 42 4.44 27.80 10.35
CA ARG A 42 5.77 27.19 10.50
C ARG A 42 5.72 25.66 10.53
N LEU A 43 4.79 25.09 11.31
CA LEU A 43 4.60 23.64 11.37
C LEU A 43 4.22 23.07 9.99
N LYS A 44 3.33 23.75 9.26
CA LYS A 44 2.93 23.37 7.91
C LYS A 44 4.12 23.42 6.95
N GLN A 45 4.94 24.48 7.00
CA GLN A 45 6.15 24.61 6.18
C GLN A 45 7.18 23.53 6.49
N GLN A 46 7.47 23.25 7.76
CA GLN A 46 8.40 22.18 8.16
C GLN A 46 7.90 20.81 7.68
N ALA A 47 6.61 20.53 7.86
CA ALA A 47 6.02 19.29 7.40
C ALA A 47 6.07 19.15 5.86
N GLN A 48 5.85 20.25 5.13
CA GLN A 48 6.02 20.30 3.67
C GLN A 48 7.47 20.04 3.24
N GLN A 49 8.45 20.61 3.95
CA GLN A 49 9.88 20.37 3.68
C GLN A 49 10.26 18.90 3.91
N ILE A 50 9.78 18.30 5.00
CA ILE A 50 10.00 16.87 5.29
C ILE A 50 9.37 16.01 4.19
N LEU A 51 8.14 16.32 3.75
CA LEU A 51 7.48 15.61 2.66
C LEU A 51 8.23 15.76 1.33
N ALA A 52 8.71 16.95 1.01
CA ALA A 52 9.52 17.19 -0.18
C ALA A 52 10.83 16.38 -0.15
N ALA A 53 11.51 16.34 0.99
CA ALA A 53 12.72 15.53 1.17
C ALA A 53 12.46 14.01 1.06
N GLN A 54 11.26 13.54 1.40
CA GLN A 54 10.86 12.14 1.19
C GLN A 54 10.75 11.80 -0.31
N SER A 55 10.37 12.76 -1.16
CA SER A 55 10.30 12.58 -2.61
C SER A 55 11.64 12.81 -3.34
N ASP A 56 12.53 13.66 -2.81
CA ASP A 56 13.66 14.21 -3.57
C ASP A 56 14.96 13.37 -3.54
N ASN A 57 14.91 12.13 -3.03
CA ASN A 57 16.06 11.22 -3.05
C ASN A 57 15.61 9.76 -2.97
N ILE A 58 14.61 9.39 -3.77
CA ILE A 58 14.12 8.01 -3.80
C ILE A 58 15.11 7.16 -4.58
N ASP A 59 15.75 6.24 -3.88
CA ASP A 59 16.63 5.25 -4.48
C ASP A 59 15.76 4.17 -5.16
N PHE A 60 15.37 4.42 -6.42
CA PHE A 60 14.46 3.58 -7.19
C PHE A 60 14.96 2.14 -7.30
N THR A 61 16.27 1.92 -7.33
CA THR A 61 16.87 0.59 -7.36
C THR A 61 16.48 -0.21 -6.13
N ARG A 62 16.57 0.39 -4.93
CA ARG A 62 16.15 -0.26 -3.68
C ARG A 62 14.65 -0.48 -3.63
N ALA A 63 13.87 0.47 -4.14
CA ALA A 63 12.42 0.34 -4.24
C ALA A 63 12.03 -0.86 -5.11
N VAL A 64 12.60 -0.98 -6.30
CA VAL A 64 12.35 -2.10 -7.23
C VAL A 64 12.75 -3.42 -6.60
N THR A 65 13.96 -3.51 -6.01
CA THR A 65 14.42 -4.73 -5.34
C THR A 65 13.48 -5.15 -4.21
N GLY A 66 13.07 -4.22 -3.36
CA GLY A 66 12.11 -4.49 -2.28
C GLY A 66 10.75 -4.93 -2.81
N ALA A 67 10.26 -4.30 -3.87
CA ALA A 67 9.00 -4.65 -4.52
C ALA A 67 9.04 -6.07 -5.09
N VAL A 68 10.10 -6.41 -5.83
CA VAL A 68 10.26 -7.71 -6.50
C VAL A 68 10.41 -8.82 -5.48
N LEU A 69 11.24 -8.64 -4.45
CA LEU A 69 11.39 -9.62 -3.37
C LEU A 69 10.07 -9.83 -2.63
N GLY A 70 9.36 -8.74 -2.32
CA GLY A 70 8.04 -8.80 -1.72
C GLY A 70 7.02 -9.53 -2.61
N GLY A 71 7.05 -9.28 -3.92
CA GLY A 71 6.18 -9.93 -4.90
C GLY A 71 6.45 -11.43 -5.02
N ILE A 72 7.73 -11.82 -5.10
CA ILE A 72 8.14 -13.23 -5.14
C ILE A 72 7.70 -13.94 -3.86
N ALA A 73 7.98 -13.36 -2.68
CA ALA A 73 7.59 -13.94 -1.41
C ALA A 73 6.07 -14.05 -1.27
N GLY A 74 5.33 -13.00 -1.65
CA GLY A 74 3.87 -12.99 -1.60
C GLY A 74 3.25 -14.03 -2.54
N ALA A 75 3.75 -14.13 -3.78
CA ALA A 75 3.27 -15.10 -4.76
C ALA A 75 3.60 -16.54 -4.32
N ALA A 76 4.78 -16.79 -3.77
CA ALA A 76 5.18 -18.11 -3.26
C ALA A 76 4.31 -18.55 -2.07
N VAL A 77 4.04 -17.65 -1.11
CA VAL A 77 3.14 -17.91 0.02
C VAL A 77 1.73 -18.22 -0.50
N TRP A 78 1.23 -17.41 -1.44
CA TRP A 78 -0.09 -17.65 -2.02
C TRP A 78 -0.19 -19.02 -2.70
N TRP A 79 0.75 -19.30 -3.59
CA TRP A 79 0.81 -20.56 -4.33
C TRP A 79 0.91 -21.78 -3.39
N GLY A 80 1.76 -21.72 -2.35
CA GLY A 80 1.88 -22.80 -1.38
C GLY A 80 0.59 -23.04 -0.59
N VAL A 81 -0.10 -21.99 -0.16
CA VAL A 81 -1.40 -22.09 0.53
C VAL A 81 -2.47 -22.69 -0.39
N MET A 82 -2.49 -22.29 -1.66
CA MET A 82 -3.43 -22.82 -2.66
C MET A 82 -3.26 -24.32 -2.87
N ILE A 83 -2.02 -24.80 -3.00
CA ILE A 83 -1.75 -26.23 -3.13
C ILE A 83 -2.18 -26.97 -1.87
N ALA A 84 -1.90 -26.44 -0.67
CA ALA A 84 -2.23 -27.12 0.57
C ALA A 84 -3.75 -27.21 0.84
N THR A 85 -4.53 -26.23 0.40
CA THR A 85 -5.95 -26.11 0.78
C THR A 85 -6.93 -26.42 -0.35
N HIS A 86 -6.48 -26.40 -1.61
CA HIS A 86 -7.31 -26.56 -2.82
C HIS A 86 -8.47 -25.56 -2.93
N VAL A 87 -8.44 -24.47 -2.15
CA VAL A 87 -9.50 -23.45 -2.11
C VAL A 87 -8.92 -22.08 -2.43
N SER A 88 -9.52 -21.41 -3.42
CA SER A 88 -9.17 -20.04 -3.80
C SER A 88 -9.72 -19.02 -2.81
N PHE A 89 -8.95 -18.73 -1.75
CA PHE A 89 -9.31 -17.70 -0.79
C PHE A 89 -8.88 -16.30 -1.27
N GLY A 90 -9.85 -15.42 -1.49
CA GLY A 90 -9.59 -13.99 -1.76
C GLY A 90 -8.81 -13.26 -0.67
N LEU A 91 -8.81 -13.80 0.55
CA LEU A 91 -8.01 -13.28 1.67
C LEU A 91 -6.50 -13.31 1.35
N VAL A 92 -6.04 -14.29 0.57
CA VAL A 92 -4.61 -14.45 0.27
C VAL A 92 -4.13 -13.44 -0.76
N ALA A 93 -5.04 -12.84 -1.55
CA ALA A 93 -4.74 -11.72 -2.44
C ALA A 93 -4.19 -10.49 -1.69
N ILE A 94 -4.58 -10.33 -0.42
CA ILE A 94 -4.04 -9.28 0.47
C ILE A 94 -2.55 -9.49 0.71
N VAL A 95 -2.08 -10.73 0.79
CA VAL A 95 -0.68 -11.06 1.12
C VAL A 95 0.28 -10.49 0.08
N ILE A 96 -0.02 -10.63 -1.23
CA ILE A 96 0.83 -10.12 -2.30
C ILE A 96 0.91 -8.60 -2.25
N GLY A 97 -0.23 -7.92 -2.21
CA GLY A 97 -0.27 -6.46 -2.18
C GLY A 97 0.42 -5.88 -0.93
N VAL A 98 0.24 -6.54 0.22
CA VAL A 98 0.93 -6.15 1.47
C VAL A 98 2.43 -6.42 1.39
N ALA A 99 2.85 -7.57 0.89
CA ALA A 99 4.27 -7.94 0.79
C ALA A 99 5.03 -7.01 -0.15
N VAL A 100 4.48 -6.68 -1.33
CA VAL A 100 5.08 -5.74 -2.28
C VAL A 100 5.15 -4.33 -1.68
N GLY A 101 4.04 -3.83 -1.14
CA GLY A 101 3.98 -2.49 -0.56
C GLY A 101 4.93 -2.33 0.62
N LYS A 102 4.97 -3.30 1.54
CA LYS A 102 5.91 -3.31 2.67
C LYS A 102 7.35 -3.48 2.20
N GLY A 103 7.60 -4.30 1.19
CA GLY A 103 8.92 -4.47 0.58
C GLY A 103 9.50 -3.13 0.10
N ILE A 104 8.72 -2.37 -0.67
CA ILE A 104 9.12 -1.03 -1.12
C ILE A 104 9.42 -0.11 0.06
N VAL A 105 8.50 0.00 1.01
CA VAL A 105 8.63 0.93 2.14
C VAL A 105 9.83 0.56 3.02
N THR A 106 10.09 -0.74 3.23
CA THR A 106 11.20 -1.19 4.08
C THR A 106 12.55 -0.93 3.41
N PHE A 107 12.68 -1.23 2.12
CA PHE A 107 13.94 -1.08 1.38
C PHE A 107 14.27 0.37 1.01
N THR A 108 13.27 1.25 0.97
CA THR A 108 13.47 2.69 0.75
C THR A 108 13.68 3.48 2.05
N GLY A 109 13.74 2.81 3.21
CA GLY A 109 13.96 3.46 4.51
C GLY A 109 12.73 4.19 5.04
N GLY A 110 11.53 3.70 4.73
CA GLY A 110 10.27 4.28 5.16
C GLY A 110 9.67 5.33 4.23
N LYS A 111 10.30 5.58 3.06
CA LYS A 111 9.85 6.62 2.13
C LYS A 111 8.49 6.30 1.51
N ARG A 112 7.67 7.33 1.37
CA ARG A 112 6.32 7.25 0.78
C ARG A 112 6.13 8.35 -0.24
N ALA A 113 5.84 7.97 -1.47
CA ALA A 113 5.69 8.88 -2.60
C ALA A 113 4.75 8.30 -3.65
N GLN A 114 4.14 9.17 -4.45
CA GLN A 114 3.20 8.74 -5.49
C GLN A 114 3.85 7.86 -6.56
N SER A 115 5.12 8.12 -6.92
CA SER A 115 5.90 7.28 -7.84
C SER A 115 6.07 5.85 -7.32
N LEU A 116 6.25 5.68 -6.01
CA LEU A 116 6.34 4.38 -5.35
C LEU A 116 5.00 3.64 -5.35
N GLN A 117 3.87 4.34 -5.34
CA GLN A 117 2.55 3.70 -5.48
C GLN A 117 2.35 3.06 -6.84
N VAL A 118 2.72 3.77 -7.92
CA VAL A 118 2.61 3.25 -9.29
C VAL A 118 3.53 2.03 -9.46
N LEU A 119 4.77 2.12 -8.96
CA LEU A 119 5.70 1.00 -8.98
C LEU A 119 5.17 -0.22 -8.20
N SER A 120 4.64 0.02 -7.00
CA SER A 120 4.04 -1.03 -6.15
C SER A 120 2.91 -1.75 -6.86
N VAL A 121 2.00 -1.01 -7.49
CA VAL A 121 0.89 -1.60 -8.24
C VAL A 121 1.39 -2.40 -9.43
N ALA A 122 2.32 -1.87 -10.22
CA ALA A 122 2.87 -2.57 -11.38
C ALA A 122 3.50 -3.92 -10.99
N VAL A 123 4.33 -3.92 -9.93
CA VAL A 123 4.99 -5.13 -9.44
C VAL A 123 3.99 -6.09 -8.79
N ALA A 124 3.02 -5.60 -8.02
CA ALA A 124 2.00 -6.45 -7.40
C ALA A 124 1.08 -7.11 -8.44
N THR A 125 0.69 -6.39 -9.49
CA THR A 125 -0.06 -6.96 -10.61
C THR A 125 0.74 -8.04 -11.35
N ALA A 126 2.02 -7.80 -11.60
CA ALA A 126 2.90 -8.80 -12.22
C ALA A 126 3.05 -10.04 -11.32
N ALA A 127 3.29 -9.86 -10.02
CA ALA A 127 3.39 -10.94 -9.05
C ALA A 127 2.09 -11.75 -8.92
N TYR A 128 0.94 -11.07 -8.92
CA TYR A 128 -0.38 -11.72 -8.96
C TYR A 128 -0.54 -12.57 -10.22
N ALA A 129 -0.23 -12.03 -11.40
CA ALA A 129 -0.35 -12.77 -12.65
C ALA A 129 0.56 -14.03 -12.65
N VAL A 130 1.78 -13.92 -12.14
CA VAL A 130 2.70 -15.06 -11.97
C VAL A 130 2.13 -16.10 -11.00
N GLY A 131 1.60 -15.67 -9.85
CA GLY A 131 0.97 -16.57 -8.88
C GLY A 131 -0.25 -17.29 -9.46
N THR A 132 -1.08 -16.60 -10.24
CA THR A 132 -2.25 -17.17 -10.93
C THR A 132 -1.80 -18.24 -11.92
N TYR A 133 -0.78 -17.94 -12.71
CA TYR A 133 -0.21 -18.90 -13.66
C TYR A 133 0.29 -20.17 -12.97
N LEU A 134 1.10 -20.04 -11.91
CA LEU A 134 1.63 -21.18 -11.18
C LEU A 134 0.52 -22.05 -10.57
N THR A 135 -0.50 -21.41 -10.00
CA THR A 135 -1.65 -22.07 -9.39
C THR A 135 -2.48 -22.81 -10.44
N LYS A 136 -2.84 -22.15 -11.55
CA LYS A 136 -3.60 -22.79 -12.64
C LYS A 136 -2.81 -23.95 -13.24
N ARG A 137 -1.50 -23.79 -13.46
CA ARG A 137 -0.61 -24.85 -13.94
C ARG A 137 -0.66 -26.08 -13.03
N THR A 138 -0.54 -25.91 -11.72
CA THR A 138 -0.54 -27.06 -10.79
C THR A 138 -1.87 -27.82 -10.82
N PHE A 139 -2.99 -27.12 -10.81
CA PHE A 139 -4.31 -27.76 -10.89
C PHE A 139 -4.56 -28.44 -12.25
N ILE A 140 -4.12 -27.83 -13.36
CA ILE A 140 -4.25 -28.42 -14.70
C ILE A 140 -3.41 -29.70 -14.82
N LEU A 141 -2.18 -29.70 -14.31
CA LEU A 141 -1.31 -30.88 -14.31
C LEU A 141 -1.89 -32.00 -13.45
N GLU A 142 -2.43 -31.68 -12.28
CA GLU A 142 -3.08 -32.64 -11.40
C GLU A 142 -4.31 -33.28 -12.07
N TYR A 143 -5.13 -32.48 -12.76
CA TYR A 143 -6.26 -32.97 -13.55
C TYR A 143 -5.82 -33.88 -14.72
N LEU A 144 -4.78 -33.50 -15.46
CA LEU A 144 -4.26 -34.28 -16.58
C LEU A 144 -3.69 -35.64 -16.11
N HIS A 145 -2.95 -35.65 -14.99
CA HIS A 145 -2.45 -36.87 -14.39
C HIS A 145 -3.57 -37.79 -13.93
N GLN A 146 -4.64 -37.26 -13.32
CA GLN A 146 -5.81 -38.07 -12.95
C GLN A 146 -6.51 -38.72 -14.16
N HIS A 147 -6.45 -38.08 -15.33
CA HIS A 147 -7.01 -38.60 -16.58
C HIS A 147 -6.00 -39.39 -17.44
N GLY A 148 -4.85 -39.78 -16.89
CA GLY A 148 -3.86 -40.62 -17.56
C GLY A 148 -3.11 -39.93 -18.72
N LYS A 149 -3.19 -38.60 -18.82
CA LYS A 149 -2.46 -37.81 -19.82
C LYS A 149 -1.21 -37.22 -19.19
N LEU A 150 -0.04 -37.61 -19.71
CA LEU A 150 1.23 -36.98 -19.38
C LEU A 150 1.38 -35.71 -20.22
N GLY A 151 0.92 -34.58 -19.69
CA GLY A 151 1.15 -33.26 -20.26
C GLY A 151 2.25 -32.55 -19.49
N ASP A 152 3.26 -32.03 -20.19
CA ASP A 152 4.34 -31.26 -19.57
C ASP A 152 4.06 -29.77 -19.78
N LEU A 153 3.58 -29.07 -18.73
CA LEU A 153 3.51 -27.62 -18.74
C LEU A 153 4.81 -27.09 -18.16
N PRO A 154 5.58 -26.24 -18.85
CA PRO A 154 6.83 -25.72 -18.30
C PRO A 154 6.58 -24.82 -17.07
N LEU A 155 7.49 -24.83 -16.10
CA LEU A 155 7.39 -24.00 -14.87
C LEU A 155 7.56 -22.51 -15.19
N VAL A 156 8.42 -22.21 -16.17
CA VAL A 156 8.63 -20.87 -16.72
C VAL A 156 7.95 -20.81 -18.08
N PRO A 157 7.06 -19.83 -18.33
CA PRO A 157 6.39 -19.73 -19.62
C PRO A 157 7.43 -19.52 -20.72
N THR A 158 7.46 -20.42 -21.70
CA THR A 158 8.36 -20.38 -22.87
C THR A 158 8.03 -19.24 -23.83
N SER A 159 6.83 -18.66 -23.75
CA SER A 159 6.48 -17.43 -24.45
C SER A 159 5.44 -16.58 -23.68
N PRO A 160 5.40 -15.26 -23.91
CA PRO A 160 4.36 -14.39 -23.35
C PRO A 160 2.94 -14.81 -23.75
N SER A 161 2.75 -15.28 -24.99
CA SER A 161 1.44 -15.73 -25.48
C SER A 161 0.93 -16.97 -24.73
N TYR A 162 1.81 -17.90 -24.37
CA TYR A 162 1.45 -19.05 -23.52
C TYR A 162 1.08 -18.63 -22.10
N PHE A 163 1.82 -17.67 -21.52
CA PHE A 163 1.50 -17.12 -20.21
C PHE A 163 0.11 -16.49 -20.20
N PHE A 164 -0.17 -15.58 -21.15
CA PHE A 164 -1.49 -14.94 -21.24
C PHE A 164 -2.59 -15.96 -21.50
N GLY A 165 -2.35 -16.96 -22.36
CA GLY A 165 -3.32 -18.04 -22.63
C GLY A 165 -3.71 -18.81 -21.36
N VAL A 166 -2.76 -19.18 -20.50
CA VAL A 166 -3.02 -19.89 -19.23
C VAL A 166 -3.64 -18.97 -18.18
N VAL A 167 -3.19 -17.72 -18.10
CA VAL A 167 -3.76 -16.73 -17.18
C VAL A 167 -5.22 -16.44 -17.55
N SER A 168 -5.52 -16.27 -18.84
CA SER A 168 -6.88 -16.01 -19.33
C SER A 168 -7.77 -17.25 -19.40
N ALA A 169 -7.19 -18.46 -19.48
CA ALA A 169 -7.97 -19.69 -19.42
C ALA A 169 -8.67 -19.80 -18.06
N GLY A 170 -9.99 -19.86 -18.07
CA GLY A 170 -10.79 -19.87 -16.84
C GLY A 170 -10.68 -18.57 -16.04
N PHE A 171 -10.60 -17.41 -16.70
CA PHE A 171 -10.69 -16.11 -16.02
C PHE A 171 -12.12 -15.94 -15.47
N HIS A 172 -12.25 -15.86 -14.15
CA HIS A 172 -13.54 -15.69 -13.48
C HIS A 172 -13.68 -14.27 -12.94
N LEU A 173 -14.92 -13.83 -12.67
CA LEU A 173 -15.19 -12.54 -12.01
C LEU A 173 -14.39 -12.35 -10.72
N PHE A 174 -14.12 -13.45 -10.00
CA PHE A 174 -13.31 -13.45 -8.78
C PHE A 174 -11.86 -13.01 -9.00
N ASP A 175 -11.26 -13.29 -10.17
CA ASP A 175 -9.89 -12.87 -10.48
C ASP A 175 -9.78 -11.33 -10.55
N LEU A 176 -10.81 -10.67 -11.09
CA LEU A 176 -10.88 -9.21 -11.10
C LEU A 176 -11.01 -8.63 -9.70
N ILE A 177 -11.83 -9.26 -8.85
CA ILE A 177 -12.00 -8.83 -7.45
C ILE A 177 -10.68 -8.97 -6.70
N PHE A 178 -9.98 -10.10 -6.86
CA PHE A 178 -8.70 -10.34 -6.19
C PHE A 178 -7.62 -9.40 -6.70
N LEU A 179 -7.56 -9.16 -8.02
CA LEU A 179 -6.66 -8.17 -8.60
C LEU A 179 -6.95 -6.77 -8.04
N ALA A 180 -8.22 -6.37 -7.95
CA ALA A 180 -8.61 -5.08 -7.37
C ALA A 180 -8.15 -4.96 -5.90
N ILE A 181 -8.28 -6.02 -5.11
CA ILE A 181 -7.79 -6.07 -3.73
C ILE A 181 -6.26 -5.92 -3.70
N VAL A 182 -5.52 -6.68 -4.53
CA VAL A 182 -4.06 -6.61 -4.60
C VAL A 182 -3.60 -5.19 -4.93
N VAL A 183 -4.20 -4.59 -5.98
CA VAL A 183 -3.91 -3.23 -6.42
C VAL A 183 -4.21 -2.23 -5.31
N GLN A 184 -5.36 -2.36 -4.64
CA GLN A 184 -5.75 -1.46 -3.56
C GLN A 184 -4.77 -1.52 -2.37
N GLN A 185 -4.32 -2.72 -1.98
CA GLN A 185 -3.34 -2.88 -0.90
C GLN A 185 -1.96 -2.34 -1.31
N ALA A 186 -1.52 -2.67 -2.53
CA ALA A 186 -0.26 -2.21 -3.08
C ALA A 186 -0.21 -0.69 -3.24
N TRP A 187 -1.35 -0.04 -3.54
CA TRP A 187 -1.46 1.41 -3.66
C TRP A 187 -1.45 2.13 -2.31
N LYS A 188 -2.19 1.60 -1.31
CA LYS A 188 -2.36 2.28 -0.02
C LYS A 188 -1.10 2.31 0.84
N ILE A 189 -0.27 1.29 0.79
CA ILE A 189 0.89 1.15 1.70
C ILE A 189 1.99 2.20 1.44
N PRO A 190 2.47 2.41 0.21
CA PRO A 190 3.46 3.44 -0.10
C PRO A 190 2.86 4.85 -0.28
N ALA A 191 1.58 5.07 0.08
CA ALA A 191 0.89 6.33 -0.14
C ALA A 191 1.53 7.49 0.65
N PRO A 192 1.75 8.65 0.00
CA PRO A 192 2.28 9.82 0.67
C PRO A 192 1.29 10.35 1.71
N VAL A 193 1.81 10.83 2.85
CA VAL A 193 0.99 11.46 3.88
C VAL A 193 0.56 12.83 3.37
N ARG A 194 -0.76 13.05 3.23
CA ARG A 194 -1.32 14.36 2.88
C ARG A 194 -1.63 15.13 4.16
N LEU A 195 -1.12 16.36 4.26
CA LEU A 195 -1.53 17.28 5.31
C LEU A 195 -2.89 17.88 4.93
N PRO A 196 -3.84 18.00 5.87
CA PRO A 196 -5.06 18.77 5.62
C PRO A 196 -4.69 20.23 5.29
N GLY A 197 -5.34 20.76 4.25
CA GLY A 197 -5.12 22.10 3.70
C GLY A 197 -5.51 23.21 4.64
#